data_AF-A0A924HS47-F1
#
_entry.id   AF-A0A924HS47-F1
#
_cell.length_a   1.000
_cell.length_b   1.000
_cell.length_c   1.000
_cell.angle_alpha   90.00
_cell.angle_beta   90.00
_cell.angle_gamma   90.00
#
_symmetry.space_group_name_H-M   'P 1'
#
loop_
_entity.id
_entity.type
_entity.pdbx_description
1 polymer ?
#
loop_
_entity_poly.entity_id
_entity_poly.type
_entity_poly.pdbx_seq_one_letter_code
_entity_poly.pdbx_strand_id
1 'polypeptide(L)'
;MAADFSQKFDVATVSQRWAYLAGLWHDLGKYRSGFQRYLLQSDNQDAHIEGKVGGREKTHSAAGALWALESLEKSHGTKGRLAATVLAYVIAGHHAGLDDWDGGLNQRLAQTDCQTELQEAKDANPPASILGLGGFVPDLCQIPGGSAGFALWVRFLFSCLVDADFLDTEAHFDAGKPYRRDGFPTLDQMRLALDAHMIAKAASTVPSDVNTLREDILRQCREKAALPAGLFSLTVPTGGGKTLSSLAFALNHAQTHAKRRVIYAIPYTSIIEQTADVFRDVFKTLGDEVLIEHHSQA
;
A
#
# COMPACT_ATOMS: atom_id res chain seq x y z
N MET A 1 -6.99 5.81 10.62
CA MET A 1 -6.04 4.84 10.02
C MET A 1 -5.94 4.98 8.50
N ALA A 2 -6.94 4.64 7.68
CA ALA A 2 -6.85 4.76 6.22
C ALA A 2 -6.51 6.19 5.74
N ALA A 3 -7.13 7.20 6.36
CA ALA A 3 -6.86 8.61 6.08
C ALA A 3 -5.42 9.05 6.44
N ASP A 4 -4.76 8.36 7.36
CA ASP A 4 -3.39 8.69 7.80
C ASP A 4 -2.38 8.25 6.73
N PHE A 5 -2.63 7.11 6.08
CA PHE A 5 -1.83 6.65 4.95
C PHE A 5 -1.91 7.58 3.74
N SER A 6 -3.05 8.23 3.51
CA SER A 6 -3.23 9.14 2.37
C SER A 6 -2.72 10.57 2.61
N GLN A 7 -2.29 10.92 3.83
CA GLN A 7 -1.91 12.29 4.22
C GLN A 7 -0.94 12.98 3.24
N LYS A 8 -0.03 12.23 2.61
CA LYS A 8 1.01 12.79 1.72
C LYS A 8 0.52 13.16 0.33
N PHE A 9 -0.66 12.70 -0.08
CA PHE A 9 -1.16 12.86 -1.45
C PHE A 9 -2.64 13.30 -1.51
N ASP A 10 -3.24 13.56 -0.36
CA ASP A 10 -4.64 13.97 -0.21
C ASP A 10 -4.71 15.32 0.51
N VAL A 11 -5.91 15.91 0.58
CA VAL A 11 -6.13 17.22 1.20
C VAL A 11 -5.80 17.23 2.69
N ALA A 12 -5.40 18.39 3.23
CA ALA A 12 -5.01 18.52 4.64
C ALA A 12 -6.13 18.10 5.60
N THR A 13 -7.37 18.50 5.32
CA THR A 13 -8.54 18.20 6.16
C THR A 13 -8.90 16.71 6.07
N VAL A 14 -8.74 15.97 7.16
CA VAL A 14 -8.92 14.51 7.22
C VAL A 14 -10.29 14.07 6.70
N SER A 15 -11.37 14.71 7.15
CA SER A 15 -12.74 14.37 6.74
C SER A 15 -13.07 14.65 5.27
N GLN A 16 -12.17 15.31 4.54
CA GLN A 16 -12.30 15.60 3.11
C GLN A 16 -11.48 14.64 2.24
N ARG A 17 -10.70 13.74 2.86
CA ARG A 17 -9.85 12.78 2.16
C ARG A 17 -10.66 11.63 1.58
N TRP A 18 -10.23 11.13 0.43
CA TRP A 18 -10.83 9.96 -0.20
C TRP A 18 -10.66 8.71 0.65
N ALA A 19 -9.46 8.49 1.19
CA ALA A 19 -9.18 7.32 2.03
C ALA A 19 -9.93 7.37 3.37
N TYR A 20 -10.25 8.57 3.87
CA TYR A 20 -11.12 8.72 5.04
C TYR A 20 -12.52 8.20 4.75
N LEU A 21 -13.14 8.67 3.66
CA LEU A 21 -14.49 8.27 3.30
C LEU A 21 -14.58 6.79 2.91
N ALA A 22 -13.56 6.27 2.21
CA ALA A 22 -13.42 4.85 1.91
C ALA A 22 -13.38 4.01 3.20
N GLY A 23 -12.54 4.39 4.17
CA GLY A 23 -12.46 3.73 5.47
C GLY A 23 -13.75 3.89 6.28
N LEU A 24 -14.40 5.04 6.27
CA LEU A 24 -15.65 5.22 7.00
C LEU A 24 -16.77 4.33 6.48
N TRP A 25 -16.89 4.23 5.15
CA TRP A 25 -17.99 3.50 4.51
C TRP A 25 -17.72 2.01 4.33
N HIS A 26 -16.46 1.56 4.29
CA HIS A 26 -16.20 0.11 4.24
C HIS A 26 -16.77 -0.63 5.47
N ASP A 27 -16.83 0.05 6.62
CA ASP A 27 -17.37 -0.51 7.87
C ASP A 27 -18.90 -0.57 7.91
N LEU A 28 -19.61 0.04 6.94
CA LEU A 28 -21.07 0.14 7.01
C LEU A 28 -21.74 -1.23 7.11
N GLY A 29 -21.27 -2.21 6.34
CA GLY A 29 -21.81 -3.57 6.39
C GLY A 29 -21.54 -4.31 7.71
N LYS A 30 -20.58 -3.82 8.52
CA LYS A 30 -20.24 -4.40 9.82
C LYS A 30 -21.32 -4.12 10.88
N TYR A 31 -22.18 -3.12 10.69
CA TYR A 31 -23.29 -2.82 11.62
C TYR A 31 -24.42 -3.86 11.59
N ARG A 32 -24.50 -4.70 10.56
CA ARG A 32 -25.53 -5.73 10.44
C ARG A 32 -25.46 -6.71 11.61
N SER A 33 -26.62 -7.14 12.10
CA SER A 33 -26.72 -8.09 13.22
C SER A 33 -25.98 -9.41 12.96
N GLY A 34 -25.98 -9.90 11.72
CA GLY A 34 -25.21 -11.08 11.32
C GLY A 34 -23.70 -10.88 11.48
N PHE A 35 -23.17 -9.74 11.03
CA PHE A 35 -21.75 -9.42 11.13
C PHE A 35 -21.31 -9.16 12.57
N GLN A 36 -22.15 -8.49 13.37
CA GLN A 36 -21.89 -8.31 14.80
C GLN A 36 -21.85 -9.66 15.55
N ARG A 37 -22.72 -10.62 15.21
CA ARG A 37 -22.63 -11.98 15.73
C ARG A 37 -21.34 -12.67 15.34
N TYR A 38 -20.91 -12.50 14.10
CA TYR A 38 -19.62 -13.02 13.62
C TYR A 38 -18.46 -12.49 14.48
N LEU A 39 -18.37 -11.18 14.70
CA LEU A 39 -17.32 -10.56 15.53
C LEU A 39 -17.31 -11.10 16.97
N LEU A 40 -18.47 -11.14 17.62
CA LEU A 40 -18.61 -11.63 19.00
C LEU A 40 -18.27 -13.13 19.14
N GLN A 41 -18.47 -13.92 18.08
CA GLN A 41 -18.11 -15.33 18.07
C GLN A 41 -16.63 -15.56 17.76
N SER A 42 -16.01 -14.70 16.94
CA SER A 42 -14.57 -14.76 16.65
C SER A 42 -13.69 -14.35 17.83
N ASP A 43 -14.22 -13.59 18.78
CA ASP A 43 -13.51 -13.20 20.01
C ASP A 43 -13.38 -14.34 21.03
N ASN A 44 -14.08 -15.46 20.83
CA ASN A 44 -14.01 -16.59 21.75
C ASN A 44 -12.90 -17.56 21.30
N GLN A 45 -11.81 -17.65 22.08
CA GLN A 45 -10.65 -18.50 21.78
C GLN A 45 -11.00 -20.00 21.64
N ASP A 46 -12.11 -20.44 22.23
CA ASP A 46 -12.62 -21.83 22.15
C ASP A 46 -13.66 -22.05 21.04
N ALA A 47 -14.03 -20.99 20.29
CA ALA A 47 -14.95 -21.13 19.18
C ALA A 47 -14.23 -21.70 17.96
N HIS A 48 -14.46 -22.97 17.62
CA HIS A 48 -14.22 -23.44 16.26
C HIS A 48 -15.13 -22.64 15.29
N ILE A 49 -14.53 -21.68 14.57
CA ILE A 49 -15.22 -20.72 13.67
C ILE A 49 -15.58 -21.38 12.31
N GLU A 50 -14.91 -22.46 11.93
CA GLU A 50 -15.23 -23.21 10.71
C GLU A 50 -16.61 -23.86 10.81
N GLY A 51 -17.58 -23.31 10.06
CA GLY A 51 -18.91 -23.89 9.86
C GLY A 51 -20.06 -23.36 10.74
N LYS A 52 -19.82 -22.44 11.70
CA LYS A 52 -20.87 -21.93 12.61
C LYS A 52 -21.58 -20.66 12.16
N VAL A 53 -20.94 -19.86 11.31
CA VAL A 53 -21.48 -18.60 10.76
C VAL A 53 -21.67 -18.76 9.26
N GLY A 54 -22.90 -18.53 8.77
CA GLY A 54 -23.21 -18.63 7.35
C GLY A 54 -22.38 -17.64 6.52
N GLY A 55 -21.94 -18.03 5.32
CA GLY A 55 -21.03 -17.20 4.49
C GLY A 55 -21.50 -15.76 4.26
N ARG A 56 -22.81 -15.54 4.17
CA ARG A 56 -23.45 -14.21 4.02
C ARG A 56 -23.33 -13.32 5.26
N GLU A 57 -23.19 -13.87 6.46
CA GLU A 57 -23.04 -13.09 7.69
C GLU A 57 -21.63 -12.50 7.83
N LYS A 58 -20.66 -13.01 7.07
CA LYS A 58 -19.27 -12.53 7.05
C LYS A 58 -19.01 -11.45 5.98
N THR A 59 -19.93 -11.25 5.03
CA THR A 59 -19.78 -10.21 4.02
C THR A 59 -20.01 -8.82 4.63
N HIS A 60 -19.41 -7.77 4.09
CA HIS A 60 -19.70 -6.39 4.52
C HIS A 60 -19.33 -5.31 3.49
N SER A 61 -18.69 -5.71 2.39
CA SER A 61 -18.15 -4.78 1.40
C SER A 61 -19.22 -4.19 0.48
N ALA A 62 -20.39 -4.85 0.33
CA ALA A 62 -21.43 -4.39 -0.59
C ALA A 62 -22.19 -3.18 -0.03
N ALA A 63 -22.48 -3.17 1.29
CA ALA A 63 -23.19 -2.05 1.91
C ALA A 63 -22.46 -0.73 1.70
N GLY A 64 -21.17 -0.66 2.02
CA GLY A 64 -20.37 0.56 1.84
C GLY A 64 -20.27 1.02 0.39
N ALA A 65 -20.09 0.07 -0.53
CA ALA A 65 -19.98 0.36 -1.96
C ALA A 65 -21.29 0.91 -2.54
N LEU A 66 -22.43 0.28 -2.23
CA LEU A 66 -23.74 0.74 -2.66
C LEU A 66 -24.11 2.08 -2.01
N TRP A 67 -23.77 2.27 -0.74
CA TRP A 67 -23.98 3.55 -0.05
C TRP A 67 -23.21 4.70 -0.70
N ALA A 68 -21.99 4.44 -1.17
CA ALA A 68 -21.22 5.43 -1.92
C ALA A 68 -21.94 5.85 -3.22
N LEU A 69 -22.42 4.86 -3.99
CA LEU A 69 -23.19 5.08 -5.23
C LEU A 69 -24.44 5.93 -4.98
N GLU A 70 -25.24 5.57 -3.98
CA GLU A 70 -26.46 6.31 -3.65
C GLU A 70 -26.18 7.73 -3.14
N SER A 71 -25.27 7.87 -2.19
CA SER A 71 -25.08 9.12 -1.44
C SER A 71 -24.39 10.20 -2.26
N LEU A 72 -23.31 9.85 -2.96
CA LEU A 72 -22.55 10.83 -3.73
C LEU A 72 -23.31 11.27 -4.98
N GLU A 73 -23.99 10.37 -5.67
CA GLU A 73 -24.81 10.76 -6.82
C GLU A 73 -25.95 11.68 -6.38
N LYS A 74 -26.63 11.37 -5.27
CA LYS A 74 -27.69 12.21 -4.72
C LYS A 74 -27.20 13.61 -4.34
N SER A 75 -26.01 13.71 -3.75
CA SER A 75 -25.47 14.99 -3.24
C SER A 75 -24.73 15.82 -4.28
N HIS A 76 -24.12 15.20 -5.30
CA HIS A 76 -23.22 15.89 -6.24
C HIS A 76 -23.51 15.57 -7.73
N GLY A 77 -24.62 14.90 -8.05
CA GLY A 77 -25.04 14.59 -9.41
C GLY A 77 -24.01 13.77 -10.18
N THR A 78 -23.76 14.14 -11.45
CA THR A 78 -22.81 13.43 -12.33
C THR A 78 -21.38 13.38 -11.78
N LYS A 79 -20.90 14.47 -11.15
CA LYS A 79 -19.58 14.49 -10.50
C LYS A 79 -19.53 13.51 -9.32
N GLY A 80 -20.63 13.46 -8.57
CA GLY A 80 -20.84 12.50 -7.50
C GLY A 80 -20.80 11.06 -7.98
N ARG A 81 -21.47 10.74 -9.09
CA ARG A 81 -21.50 9.40 -9.66
C ARG A 81 -20.10 8.86 -9.97
N LEU A 82 -19.25 9.65 -10.63
CA LEU A 82 -17.88 9.23 -10.95
C LEU A 82 -17.03 8.99 -9.69
N ALA A 83 -17.14 9.88 -8.71
CA ALA A 83 -16.48 9.71 -7.42
C ALA A 83 -16.99 8.47 -6.67
N ALA A 84 -18.29 8.22 -6.75
CA ALA A 84 -18.91 7.06 -6.16
C ALA A 84 -18.40 5.76 -6.77
N THR A 85 -18.19 5.72 -8.08
CA THR A 85 -17.58 4.56 -8.76
C THR A 85 -16.19 4.25 -8.19
N VAL A 86 -15.35 5.27 -7.96
CA VAL A 86 -14.02 5.08 -7.34
C VAL A 86 -14.14 4.45 -5.96
N LEU A 87 -14.99 5.02 -5.08
CA LEU A 87 -15.16 4.50 -3.72
C LEU A 87 -15.79 3.11 -3.71
N ALA A 88 -16.83 2.88 -4.51
CA ALA A 88 -17.47 1.59 -4.64
C ALA A 88 -16.50 0.53 -5.13
N TYR A 89 -15.62 0.87 -6.08
CA TYR A 89 -14.62 -0.04 -6.63
C TYR A 89 -13.59 -0.47 -5.56
N VAL A 90 -13.03 0.48 -4.80
CA VAL A 90 -12.06 0.13 -3.73
C VAL A 90 -12.72 -0.57 -2.54
N ILE A 91 -13.92 -0.14 -2.13
CA ILE A 91 -14.65 -0.75 -1.01
C ILE A 91 -15.13 -2.14 -1.40
N ALA A 92 -15.70 -2.35 -2.57
CA ALA A 92 -16.23 -3.66 -2.93
C ALA A 92 -15.10 -4.70 -3.16
N GLY A 93 -13.90 -4.24 -3.53
CA GLY A 93 -12.75 -5.09 -3.85
C GLY A 93 -11.83 -5.44 -2.69
N HIS A 94 -11.93 -4.80 -1.51
CA HIS A 94 -10.87 -4.91 -0.48
C HIS A 94 -10.53 -6.32 0.02
N HIS A 95 -11.45 -7.29 -0.07
CA HIS A 95 -11.18 -8.71 0.26
C HIS A 95 -10.69 -9.55 -0.93
N ALA A 96 -11.11 -9.22 -2.15
CA ALA A 96 -10.94 -10.06 -3.34
C ALA A 96 -9.89 -9.53 -4.33
N GLY A 97 -9.42 -8.31 -4.12
CA GLY A 97 -8.66 -7.55 -5.11
C GLY A 97 -9.56 -6.67 -5.98
N LEU A 98 -8.91 -5.92 -6.87
CA LEU A 98 -9.58 -5.02 -7.80
C LEU A 98 -9.89 -5.77 -9.11
N ASP A 99 -11.17 -5.87 -9.45
CA ASP A 99 -11.65 -6.38 -10.76
C ASP A 99 -11.22 -5.46 -11.90
N ASP A 100 -11.38 -5.88 -13.16
CA ASP A 100 -11.27 -4.93 -14.28
C ASP A 100 -12.26 -3.77 -14.12
N TRP A 101 -11.78 -2.54 -14.39
CA TRP A 101 -12.55 -1.31 -14.16
C TRP A 101 -13.90 -1.30 -14.89
N ASP A 102 -13.91 -1.72 -16.16
CA ASP A 102 -15.11 -1.82 -17.00
C ASP A 102 -15.74 -3.23 -16.94
N GLY A 103 -15.80 -3.82 -15.74
CA GLY A 103 -16.14 -5.21 -15.52
C GLY A 103 -17.43 -5.48 -14.72
N GLY A 104 -17.45 -6.66 -14.09
CA GLY A 104 -18.61 -7.24 -13.40
C GLY A 104 -19.02 -6.58 -12.08
N LEU A 105 -18.36 -5.50 -11.64
CA LEU A 105 -18.69 -4.84 -10.37
C LEU A 105 -20.15 -4.37 -10.31
N ASN A 106 -20.64 -3.72 -11.37
CA ASN A 106 -22.03 -3.28 -11.44
C ASN A 106 -23.00 -4.47 -11.40
N GLN A 107 -22.66 -5.57 -12.09
CA GLN A 107 -23.45 -6.79 -12.09
C GLN A 107 -23.47 -7.44 -10.70
N ARG A 108 -22.33 -7.46 -10.00
CA ARG A 108 -22.21 -7.96 -8.63
C ARG A 108 -23.04 -7.13 -7.67
N LEU A 109 -22.89 -5.81 -7.69
CA LEU A 109 -23.63 -4.91 -6.79
C LEU A 109 -25.14 -4.88 -7.08
N ALA A 110 -25.58 -5.23 -8.29
CA ALA A 110 -26.98 -5.39 -8.65
C ALA A 110 -27.64 -6.68 -8.09
N GLN A 111 -26.86 -7.62 -7.54
CA GLN A 111 -27.41 -8.84 -6.96
C GLN A 111 -28.26 -8.55 -5.72
N THR A 112 -29.35 -9.29 -5.54
CA THR A 112 -30.30 -9.13 -4.42
C THR A 112 -29.61 -9.20 -3.05
N ASP A 113 -28.62 -10.07 -2.90
CA ASP A 113 -27.88 -10.19 -1.64
C ASP A 113 -27.10 -8.91 -1.29
N CYS A 114 -26.49 -8.24 -2.27
CA CYS A 114 -25.80 -6.97 -2.06
C CYS A 114 -26.78 -5.86 -1.64
N GLN A 115 -27.95 -5.79 -2.29
CA GLN A 115 -28.99 -4.82 -1.95
C GLN A 115 -29.55 -5.08 -0.55
N THR A 116 -29.75 -6.35 -0.20
CA THR A 116 -30.23 -6.73 1.13
C THR A 116 -29.19 -6.40 2.20
N GLU A 117 -27.90 -6.59 1.91
CA GLU A 117 -26.80 -6.20 2.80
C GLU A 117 -26.83 -4.70 3.13
N LEU A 118 -27.03 -3.82 2.13
CA LEU A 118 -27.18 -2.39 2.39
C LEU A 118 -28.42 -2.08 3.25
N GLN A 119 -29.56 -2.70 2.93
CA GLN A 119 -30.81 -2.46 3.66
C GLN A 119 -30.68 -2.88 5.13
N GLU A 120 -30.17 -4.09 5.40
CA GLU A 120 -29.89 -4.58 6.74
C GLU A 120 -28.93 -3.65 7.51
N ALA A 121 -27.91 -3.11 6.82
CA ALA A 121 -26.96 -2.18 7.44
C ALA A 121 -27.62 -0.85 7.83
N LYS A 122 -28.54 -0.32 7.00
CA LYS A 122 -29.32 0.88 7.32
C LYS A 122 -30.31 0.63 8.46
N ASP A 123 -30.98 -0.52 8.46
CA ASP A 123 -31.97 -0.92 9.47
C ASP A 123 -31.33 -1.15 10.85
N ALA A 124 -30.03 -1.49 10.89
CA ALA A 124 -29.23 -1.53 12.11
C ALA A 124 -28.98 -0.15 12.74
N ASN A 125 -29.45 0.93 12.09
CA ASN A 125 -29.38 2.31 12.56
C ASN A 125 -27.96 2.76 12.97
N PRO A 126 -26.98 2.72 12.05
CA PRO A 126 -25.62 3.15 12.32
C PRO A 126 -25.60 4.65 12.69
N PRO A 127 -24.59 5.11 13.46
CA PRO A 127 -24.46 6.52 13.80
C PRO A 127 -24.52 7.41 12.55
N ALA A 128 -25.21 8.54 12.64
CA ALA A 128 -25.35 9.49 11.52
C ALA A 128 -23.99 9.97 10.97
N SER A 129 -22.96 9.99 11.81
CA SER A 129 -21.57 10.30 11.42
C SER A 129 -20.97 9.31 10.43
N ILE A 130 -21.46 8.06 10.37
CA ILE A 130 -21.03 7.05 9.39
C ILE A 130 -21.70 7.30 8.03
N LEU A 131 -23.00 7.60 8.05
CA LEU A 131 -23.79 7.79 6.83
C LEU A 131 -23.50 9.14 6.15
N GLY A 132 -23.11 10.16 6.91
CA GLY A 132 -22.84 11.49 6.40
C GLY A 132 -21.60 11.56 5.49
N LEU A 133 -21.67 12.43 4.48
CA LEU A 133 -20.52 12.84 3.66
C LEU A 133 -19.53 13.74 4.42
N GLY A 134 -19.94 14.27 5.57
CA GLY A 134 -19.19 15.30 6.28
C GLY A 134 -18.95 16.51 5.37
N GLY A 135 -17.69 16.91 5.26
CA GLY A 135 -17.25 17.99 4.37
C GLY A 135 -16.65 17.52 3.04
N PHE A 136 -16.79 16.24 2.69
CA PHE A 136 -16.22 15.68 1.47
C PHE A 136 -16.86 16.31 0.23
N VAL A 137 -16.03 16.79 -0.68
CA VAL A 137 -16.45 17.30 -1.99
C VAL A 137 -15.60 16.59 -3.03
N PRO A 138 -16.22 15.83 -3.96
CA PRO A 138 -15.46 15.08 -4.94
C PRO A 138 -14.74 16.02 -5.93
N ASP A 139 -13.42 15.91 -5.98
CA ASP A 139 -12.57 16.58 -6.97
C ASP A 139 -11.63 15.56 -7.62
N LEU A 140 -12.00 15.14 -8.84
CA LEU A 140 -11.19 14.26 -9.67
C LEU A 140 -10.19 15.02 -10.55
N CYS A 141 -10.25 16.36 -10.58
CA CYS A 141 -9.35 17.19 -11.37
C CYS A 141 -8.01 17.40 -10.69
N GLN A 142 -7.95 17.25 -9.37
CA GLN A 142 -6.75 17.49 -8.54
C GLN A 142 -6.13 16.20 -7.96
N ILE A 143 -6.38 15.05 -8.60
CA ILE A 143 -5.77 13.79 -8.15
C ILE A 143 -4.25 13.76 -8.42
N PRO A 144 -3.47 13.06 -7.58
CA PRO A 144 -2.06 12.82 -7.82
C PRO A 144 -1.78 12.23 -9.21
N GLY A 145 -0.90 12.88 -9.97
CA GLY A 145 -0.53 12.47 -11.33
C GLY A 145 -1.59 12.77 -12.41
N GLY A 146 -2.69 13.46 -12.06
CA GLY A 146 -3.75 13.82 -13.01
C GLY A 146 -4.38 12.61 -13.70
N SER A 147 -4.87 12.80 -14.92
CA SER A 147 -5.52 11.73 -15.69
C SER A 147 -4.62 10.50 -15.92
N ALA A 148 -3.34 10.73 -16.22
CA ALA A 148 -2.36 9.66 -16.40
C ALA A 148 -2.06 8.90 -15.09
N GLY A 149 -2.22 9.55 -13.94
CA GLY A 149 -2.02 8.98 -12.61
C GLY A 149 -3.24 8.28 -12.03
N PHE A 150 -4.43 8.40 -12.65
CA PHE A 150 -5.69 7.92 -12.10
C PHE A 150 -5.63 6.46 -11.62
N ALA A 151 -5.16 5.56 -12.49
CA ALA A 151 -5.09 4.13 -12.19
C ALA A 151 -4.17 3.80 -11.00
N LEU A 152 -3.08 4.55 -10.83
CA LEU A 152 -2.16 4.38 -9.71
C LEU A 152 -2.74 4.98 -8.43
N TRP A 153 -3.38 6.14 -8.53
CA TRP A 153 -4.07 6.79 -7.41
C TRP A 153 -5.18 5.89 -6.82
N VAL A 154 -6.01 5.28 -7.65
CA VAL A 154 -7.04 4.31 -7.20
C VAL A 154 -6.40 3.13 -6.45
N ARG A 155 -5.28 2.59 -6.96
CA ARG A 155 -4.53 1.51 -6.28
C ARG A 155 -3.92 1.97 -4.95
N PHE A 156 -3.50 3.23 -4.84
CA PHE A 156 -3.06 3.78 -3.56
C PHE A 156 -4.20 3.89 -2.56
N LEU A 157 -5.40 4.34 -2.98
CA LEU A 157 -6.58 4.37 -2.12
C LEU A 157 -6.98 2.98 -1.64
N PHE A 158 -6.98 2.01 -2.57
CA PHE A 158 -7.21 0.60 -2.25
C PHE A 158 -6.20 0.07 -1.22
N SER A 159 -4.90 0.32 -1.44
CA SER A 159 -3.85 -0.07 -0.50
C SER A 159 -4.02 0.61 0.86
N CYS A 160 -4.41 1.88 0.93
CA CYS A 160 -4.67 2.57 2.20
C CYS A 160 -5.83 1.93 2.96
N LEU A 161 -6.89 1.52 2.25
CA LEU A 161 -8.05 0.86 2.84
C LEU A 161 -7.70 -0.53 3.36
N VAL A 162 -7.06 -1.35 2.54
CA VAL A 162 -6.63 -2.71 2.91
C VAL A 162 -5.65 -2.67 4.08
N ASP A 163 -4.60 -1.84 4.02
CA ASP A 163 -3.64 -1.73 5.12
C ASP A 163 -4.33 -1.33 6.43
N ALA A 164 -5.31 -0.42 6.36
CA ALA A 164 -6.07 0.01 7.53
C ALA A 164 -6.96 -1.10 8.12
N ASP A 165 -7.69 -1.84 7.29
CA ASP A 165 -8.57 -2.93 7.76
C ASP A 165 -7.75 -4.08 8.38
N PHE A 166 -6.62 -4.44 7.77
CA PHE A 166 -5.71 -5.45 8.31
C PHE A 166 -5.07 -5.01 9.63
N LEU A 167 -4.64 -3.75 9.73
CA LEU A 167 -4.02 -3.22 10.94
C LEU A 167 -5.01 -3.05 12.10
N ASP A 168 -6.24 -2.63 11.80
CA ASP A 168 -7.29 -2.53 12.82
C ASP A 168 -7.67 -3.91 13.36
N THR A 169 -7.79 -4.90 12.46
CA THR A 169 -7.98 -6.31 12.81
C THR A 169 -6.81 -6.84 13.65
N GLU A 170 -5.57 -6.58 13.24
CA GLU A 170 -4.38 -7.00 13.99
C GLU A 170 -4.33 -6.38 15.39
N ALA A 171 -4.63 -5.08 15.52
CA ALA A 171 -4.64 -4.38 16.80
C ALA A 171 -5.72 -4.92 17.75
N HIS A 172 -6.86 -5.36 17.22
CA HIS A 172 -7.94 -5.99 17.99
C HIS A 172 -7.50 -7.35 18.58
N PHE A 173 -6.83 -8.20 17.80
CA PHE A 173 -6.42 -9.54 18.26
C PHE A 173 -5.10 -9.59 19.03
N ASP A 174 -4.19 -8.62 18.83
CA ASP A 174 -2.89 -8.59 19.48
C ASP A 174 -2.43 -7.15 19.75
N ALA A 175 -2.90 -6.61 20.89
CA ALA A 175 -2.59 -5.25 21.33
C ALA A 175 -1.09 -4.95 21.51
N GLY A 176 -0.21 -5.96 21.55
CA GLY A 176 1.24 -5.81 21.71
C GLY A 176 2.05 -5.80 20.41
N LYS A 177 1.44 -6.14 19.25
CA LYS A 177 2.13 -6.18 17.95
C LYS A 177 2.45 -4.84 17.27
N PRO A 178 1.73 -3.72 17.48
CA PRO A 178 2.08 -2.45 16.85
C PRO A 178 3.54 -2.03 17.08
N TYR A 179 4.11 -2.42 18.23
CA TYR A 179 5.50 -2.14 18.63
C TYR A 179 6.56 -2.95 17.85
N ARG A 180 6.21 -4.07 17.19
CA ARG A 180 7.18 -4.85 16.38
C ARG A 180 7.51 -4.20 15.03
N ARG A 181 6.78 -3.14 14.67
CA ARG A 181 7.00 -2.36 13.44
C ARG A 181 7.84 -1.10 13.69
N ASP A 182 8.31 -0.92 14.93
CA ASP A 182 9.32 0.08 15.27
C ASP A 182 10.73 -0.53 15.21
N GLY A 183 11.73 0.27 14.85
CA GLY A 183 13.13 -0.17 14.84
C GLY A 183 13.67 -0.69 13.51
N PHE A 184 12.97 -0.47 12.39
CA PHE A 184 13.55 -0.71 11.07
C PHE A 184 14.84 0.11 10.88
N PRO A 185 15.89 -0.46 10.26
CA PRO A 185 17.11 0.27 9.99
C PRO A 185 16.84 1.54 9.17
N THR A 186 17.44 2.64 9.61
CA THR A 186 17.38 3.92 8.91
C THR A 186 18.18 3.87 7.60
N LEU A 187 17.85 4.75 6.65
CA LEU A 187 18.65 4.89 5.42
C LEU A 187 20.13 5.20 5.68
N ASP A 188 20.43 5.86 6.80
CA ASP A 188 21.82 6.13 7.20
C ASP A 188 22.53 4.87 7.68
N GLN A 189 21.88 4.05 8.52
CA GLN A 189 22.42 2.75 8.91
C GLN A 189 22.65 1.86 7.68
N MET A 190 21.71 1.84 6.73
CA MET A 190 21.88 1.11 5.47
C MET A 190 23.06 1.63 4.65
N ARG A 191 23.23 2.96 4.52
CA ARG A 191 24.39 3.53 3.80
C ARG A 191 25.69 3.15 4.48
N LEU A 192 25.78 3.26 5.81
CA LEU A 192 26.98 2.90 6.56
C LEU A 192 27.33 1.40 6.41
N ALA A 193 26.33 0.52 6.44
CA ALA A 193 26.55 -0.91 6.19
C ALA A 193 27.07 -1.16 4.76
N LEU A 194 26.50 -0.49 3.75
CA LEU A 194 27.01 -0.57 2.39
C LEU A 194 28.45 -0.06 2.28
N ASP A 195 28.78 1.08 2.89
CA ASP A 195 30.13 1.62 2.87
C ASP A 195 31.14 0.65 3.51
N ALA A 196 30.79 0.05 4.65
CA ALA A 196 31.61 -0.96 5.31
C ALA A 196 31.80 -2.22 4.43
N HIS A 197 30.73 -2.70 3.79
CA HIS A 197 30.79 -3.82 2.85
C HIS A 197 31.73 -3.51 1.66
N MET A 198 31.63 -2.30 1.09
CA MET A 198 32.47 -1.87 -0.04
C MET A 198 33.96 -1.78 0.35
N ILE A 199 34.28 -1.31 1.55
CA ILE A 199 35.66 -1.28 2.08
C ILE A 199 36.22 -2.70 2.23
N ALA A 200 35.47 -3.60 2.86
CA ALA A 200 35.89 -5.00 3.03
C ALA A 200 36.09 -5.72 1.69
N LYS A 201 35.21 -5.44 0.73
CA LYS A 201 35.31 -5.97 -0.64
C LYS A 201 36.56 -5.44 -1.35
N ALA A 202 36.85 -4.14 -1.25
CA ALA A 202 38.05 -3.56 -1.85
C ALA A 202 39.34 -4.15 -1.25
N ALA A 203 39.39 -4.35 0.07
CA ALA A 203 40.56 -4.91 0.77
C ALA A 203 40.91 -6.35 0.34
N SER A 204 39.93 -7.11 -0.15
CA SER A 204 40.09 -8.50 -0.60
C SER A 204 40.23 -8.64 -2.12
N THR A 205 40.22 -7.54 -2.85
CA THR A 205 40.20 -7.53 -4.32
C THR A 205 41.60 -7.30 -4.90
N VAL A 206 41.99 -8.12 -5.88
CA VAL A 206 43.24 -7.93 -6.63
C VAL A 206 43.11 -6.72 -7.58
N PRO A 207 44.09 -5.79 -7.62
CA PRO A 207 44.07 -4.68 -8.57
C PRO A 207 43.96 -5.15 -10.02
N SER A 208 43.05 -4.55 -10.78
CA SER A 208 42.87 -4.78 -12.22
C SER A 208 42.20 -3.58 -12.86
N ASP A 209 42.36 -3.40 -14.17
CA ASP A 209 41.69 -2.33 -14.93
C ASP A 209 40.16 -2.35 -14.74
N VAL A 210 39.59 -3.55 -14.64
CA VAL A 210 38.15 -3.74 -14.39
C VAL A 210 37.76 -3.20 -13.01
N ASN A 211 38.60 -3.42 -11.98
CA ASN A 211 38.31 -2.93 -10.63
C ASN A 211 38.47 -1.41 -10.54
N THR A 212 39.46 -0.83 -11.22
CA THR A 212 39.59 0.63 -11.37
C THR A 212 38.34 1.25 -12.01
N LEU A 213 37.81 0.62 -13.08
CA LEU A 213 36.57 1.08 -13.72
C LEU A 213 35.35 0.94 -12.79
N ARG A 214 35.26 -0.14 -12.00
CA ARG A 214 34.18 -0.32 -11.01
C ARG A 214 34.22 0.75 -9.92
N GLU A 215 35.40 1.11 -9.44
CA GLU A 215 35.59 2.19 -8.47
C GLU A 215 35.18 3.54 -9.06
N ASP A 216 35.53 3.80 -10.32
CA ASP A 216 35.14 5.01 -11.04
C ASP A 216 33.61 5.11 -11.20
N ILE A 217 32.95 4.01 -11.60
CA ILE A 217 31.48 3.93 -11.69
C ILE A 217 30.82 4.20 -10.35
N LEU A 218 31.31 3.58 -9.27
CA LEU A 218 30.81 3.82 -7.91
C LEU A 218 30.94 5.29 -7.50
N ARG A 219 32.09 5.91 -7.79
CA ARG A 219 32.35 7.32 -7.51
C ARG A 219 31.34 8.21 -8.25
N GLN A 220 31.15 7.99 -9.55
CA GLN A 220 30.17 8.73 -10.35
C GLN A 220 28.74 8.57 -9.83
N CYS A 221 28.35 7.36 -9.41
CA CYS A 221 27.04 7.11 -8.79
C CYS A 221 26.85 7.91 -7.50
N ARG A 222 27.86 7.96 -6.62
CA ARG A 222 27.79 8.76 -5.38
C ARG A 222 27.73 10.26 -5.67
N GLU A 223 28.54 10.76 -6.60
CA GLU A 223 28.54 12.18 -6.99
C GLU A 223 27.20 12.62 -7.58
N LYS A 224 26.63 11.82 -8.50
CA LYS A 224 25.35 12.14 -9.16
C LYS A 224 24.14 12.03 -8.23
N ALA A 225 24.26 11.34 -7.08
CA ALA A 225 23.17 11.21 -6.12
C ALA A 225 22.73 12.55 -5.52
N ALA A 226 23.61 13.56 -5.52
CA ALA A 226 23.29 14.91 -5.04
C ALA A 226 22.46 15.75 -6.04
N LEU A 227 22.33 15.31 -7.30
CA LEU A 227 21.57 16.03 -8.31
C LEU A 227 20.08 16.10 -7.93
N PRO A 228 19.33 17.09 -8.46
CA PRO A 228 17.88 17.19 -8.23
C PRO A 228 17.15 15.89 -8.56
N ALA A 229 16.10 15.58 -7.80
CA ALA A 229 15.27 14.40 -8.03
C ALA A 229 14.72 14.37 -9.46
N GLY A 230 14.85 13.21 -10.12
CA GLY A 230 14.50 13.05 -11.52
C GLY A 230 14.79 11.65 -12.04
N LEU A 231 14.88 11.52 -13.37
CA LEU A 231 15.20 10.26 -14.04
C LEU A 231 16.70 10.19 -14.34
N PHE A 232 17.31 9.06 -14.00
CA PHE A 232 18.72 8.78 -14.21
C PHE A 232 18.89 7.46 -14.95
N SER A 233 19.93 7.37 -15.78
CA SER A 233 20.30 6.13 -16.47
C SER A 233 21.71 5.71 -16.06
N LEU A 234 21.89 4.42 -15.78
CA LEU A 234 23.17 3.80 -15.49
C LEU A 234 23.49 2.75 -16.56
N THR A 235 24.28 3.13 -17.55
CA THR A 235 24.71 2.25 -18.63
C THR A 235 26.07 1.65 -18.32
N VAL A 236 26.07 0.40 -17.87
CA VAL A 236 27.29 -0.33 -17.47
C VAL A 236 27.17 -1.77 -17.96
N PRO A 237 28.22 -2.39 -18.53
CA PRO A 237 28.17 -3.78 -18.99
C PRO A 237 27.96 -4.77 -17.83
N THR A 238 27.58 -6.01 -18.14
CA THR A 238 27.49 -7.08 -17.13
C THR A 238 28.84 -7.28 -16.46
N GLY A 239 28.84 -7.49 -15.15
CA GLY A 239 30.07 -7.54 -14.35
C GLY A 239 30.67 -6.17 -14.00
N GLY A 240 30.18 -5.05 -14.54
CA GLY A 240 30.71 -3.71 -14.26
C GLY A 240 30.28 -3.09 -12.91
N GLY A 241 29.72 -3.87 -11.99
CA GLY A 241 29.37 -3.38 -10.64
C GLY A 241 28.04 -2.61 -10.54
N LYS A 242 27.10 -2.84 -11.47
CA LYS A 242 25.77 -2.18 -11.48
C LYS A 242 25.03 -2.26 -10.16
N THR A 243 24.90 -3.45 -9.59
CA THR A 243 24.05 -3.72 -8.42
C THR A 243 24.44 -2.90 -7.20
N LEU A 244 25.73 -2.94 -6.81
CA LEU A 244 26.20 -2.19 -5.64
C LEU A 244 26.29 -0.68 -5.93
N SER A 245 26.64 -0.30 -7.17
CA SER A 245 26.72 1.12 -7.55
C SER A 245 25.35 1.79 -7.65
N SER A 246 24.32 1.08 -8.11
CA SER A 246 22.94 1.57 -8.14
C SER A 246 22.35 1.67 -6.73
N LEU A 247 22.64 0.70 -5.84
CA LEU A 247 22.27 0.78 -4.43
C LEU A 247 22.95 1.98 -3.74
N ALA A 248 24.24 2.20 -4.00
CA ALA A 248 24.96 3.37 -3.49
C ALA A 248 24.32 4.68 -3.95
N PHE A 249 24.02 4.82 -5.24
CA PHE A 249 23.27 5.96 -5.75
C PHE A 249 21.93 6.11 -5.03
N ALA A 250 21.14 5.03 -4.94
CA ALA A 250 19.79 5.07 -4.38
C ALA A 250 19.76 5.48 -2.90
N LEU A 251 20.66 4.94 -2.06
CA LEU A 251 20.74 5.30 -0.64
C LEU A 251 21.17 6.75 -0.45
N ASN A 252 22.21 7.21 -1.16
CA ASN A 252 22.69 8.59 -1.07
C ASN A 252 21.63 9.58 -1.58
N HIS A 253 20.96 9.27 -2.69
CA HIS A 253 19.91 10.11 -3.25
C HIS A 253 18.69 10.15 -2.33
N ALA A 254 18.31 9.00 -1.75
CA ALA A 254 17.21 8.91 -0.80
C ALA A 254 17.48 9.76 0.45
N GLN A 255 18.69 9.73 1.00
CA GLN A 255 19.07 10.58 2.13
C GLN A 255 19.07 12.06 1.76
N THR A 256 19.70 12.43 0.64
CA THR A 256 19.81 13.83 0.18
C THR A 256 18.44 14.50 0.00
N HIS A 257 17.47 13.74 -0.50
CA HIS A 257 16.13 14.25 -0.83
C HIS A 257 15.04 13.80 0.17
N ALA A 258 15.44 13.42 1.39
CA ALA A 258 14.56 13.02 2.50
C ALA A 258 13.49 11.98 2.08
N LYS A 259 13.87 11.02 1.23
CA LYS A 259 13.01 9.91 0.85
C LYS A 259 12.94 8.90 2.00
N ARG A 260 11.85 8.13 2.03
CA ARG A 260 11.60 7.17 3.11
C ARG A 260 12.20 5.79 2.85
N ARG A 261 12.31 5.38 1.59
CA ARG A 261 12.65 4.01 1.18
C ARG A 261 13.24 3.98 -0.21
N VAL A 262 13.98 2.92 -0.50
CA VAL A 262 14.43 2.54 -1.85
C VAL A 262 13.57 1.37 -2.31
N ILE A 263 13.07 1.43 -3.55
CA ILE A 263 12.34 0.33 -4.19
C ILE A 263 13.19 -0.13 -5.37
N TYR A 264 13.53 -1.43 -5.39
CA TYR A 264 14.32 -2.04 -6.45
C TYR A 264 13.42 -2.97 -7.27
N ALA A 265 13.15 -2.61 -8.53
CA ALA A 265 12.26 -3.38 -9.41
C ALA A 265 13.08 -4.08 -10.51
N ILE A 266 12.94 -5.39 -10.62
CA ILE A 266 13.67 -6.24 -11.57
C ILE A 266 12.67 -7.16 -12.28
N PRO A 267 12.76 -7.33 -13.61
CA PRO A 267 11.74 -8.05 -14.39
C PRO A 267 11.79 -9.58 -14.28
N TYR A 268 12.83 -10.19 -13.70
CA TYR A 268 13.01 -11.64 -13.65
C TYR A 268 13.22 -12.13 -12.22
N THR A 269 12.45 -13.15 -11.82
CA THR A 269 12.52 -13.77 -10.48
C THR A 269 13.93 -14.24 -10.14
N SER A 270 14.62 -14.89 -11.08
CA SER A 270 15.99 -15.35 -10.84
C SER A 270 17.00 -14.23 -10.60
N ILE A 271 16.79 -13.04 -11.18
CA ILE A 271 17.68 -11.89 -11.01
C ILE A 271 17.35 -11.14 -9.72
N ILE A 272 16.07 -11.07 -9.34
CA ILE A 272 15.68 -10.46 -8.06
C ILE A 272 16.19 -11.29 -6.88
N GLU A 273 16.09 -12.62 -6.92
CA GLU A 273 16.65 -13.50 -5.89
C GLU A 273 18.16 -13.29 -5.71
N GLN A 274 18.92 -13.29 -6.82
CA GLN A 274 20.36 -13.02 -6.78
C GLN A 274 20.68 -11.62 -6.24
N THR A 275 19.87 -10.62 -6.60
CA THR A 275 20.07 -9.25 -6.11
C THR A 275 19.73 -9.14 -4.63
N ALA A 276 18.67 -9.81 -4.18
CA ALA A 276 18.26 -9.88 -2.79
C ALA A 276 19.36 -10.54 -1.95
N ASP A 277 19.96 -11.65 -2.41
CA ASP A 277 21.08 -12.30 -1.71
C ASP A 277 22.30 -11.39 -1.57
N VAL A 278 22.63 -10.62 -2.62
CA VAL A 278 23.69 -9.59 -2.52
C VAL A 278 23.33 -8.55 -1.47
N PHE A 279 22.08 -8.08 -1.42
CA PHE A 279 21.65 -7.09 -0.44
C PHE A 279 21.58 -7.66 0.98
N ARG A 280 21.19 -8.93 1.16
CA ARG A 280 21.25 -9.64 2.46
C ARG A 280 22.68 -9.69 2.98
N ASP A 281 23.65 -9.99 2.12
CA ASP A 281 25.06 -10.00 2.52
C ASP A 281 25.56 -8.58 2.90
N VAL A 282 25.17 -7.55 2.14
CA VAL A 282 25.48 -6.15 2.45
C VAL A 282 24.90 -5.72 3.80
N PHE A 283 23.64 -6.08 4.08
CA PHE A 283 22.91 -5.62 5.27
C PHE A 283 22.86 -6.65 6.40
N LYS A 284 23.70 -7.69 6.35
CA LYS A 284 23.71 -8.80 7.32
C LYS A 284 23.74 -8.36 8.78
N THR A 285 24.41 -7.24 9.07
CA THR A 285 24.55 -6.69 10.43
C THR A 285 23.31 -5.94 10.93
N LEU A 286 22.36 -5.63 10.04
CA LEU A 286 21.12 -4.90 10.32
C LEU A 286 19.90 -5.82 10.50
N GLY A 287 20.05 -7.12 10.26
CA GLY A 287 18.98 -8.12 10.34
C GLY A 287 18.16 -8.23 9.05
N ASP A 288 17.41 -9.33 8.92
CA ASP A 288 16.69 -9.66 7.68
C ASP A 288 15.54 -8.70 7.35
N GLU A 289 14.94 -8.07 8.37
CA GLU A 289 13.82 -7.13 8.25
C GLU A 289 14.17 -5.83 7.47
N VAL A 290 15.47 -5.59 7.21
CA VAL A 290 15.94 -4.47 6.39
C VAL A 290 15.56 -4.60 4.92
N LEU A 291 15.34 -5.83 4.44
CA LEU A 291 15.07 -6.14 3.06
C LEU A 291 13.76 -6.91 2.93
N ILE A 292 12.79 -6.30 2.26
CA ILE A 292 11.53 -6.96 1.93
C ILE A 292 11.58 -7.37 0.46
N GLU A 293 11.57 -8.68 0.24
CA GLU A 293 11.54 -9.28 -1.09
C GLU A 293 10.10 -9.68 -1.45
N HIS A 294 9.64 -9.26 -2.64
CA HIS A 294 8.32 -9.59 -3.14
C HIS A 294 8.41 -10.15 -4.55
N HIS A 295 7.84 -11.33 -4.75
CA HIS A 295 7.74 -11.98 -6.05
C HIS A 295 6.28 -11.99 -6.51
N SER A 296 6.06 -11.59 -7.76
CA SER A 296 4.77 -11.70 -8.41
C SER A 296 4.97 -12.44 -9.73
N GLN A 297 4.25 -13.53 -9.91
CA GLN A 297 4.07 -14.17 -11.21
C GLN A 297 2.76 -13.62 -11.77
N ALA A 298 2.83 -12.96 -12.92
CA ALA A 298 1.66 -12.55 -13.68
C ALA A 298 1.09 -13.75 -14.46
#